data_AF-A0AAV2HXV2-F1
#
_entry.id   AF-A0AAV2HXV2-F1
#
_cell.length_a   1.000
_cell.length_b   1.000
_cell.length_c   1.000
_cell.angle_alpha   90.00
_cell.angle_beta   90.00
_cell.angle_gamma   90.00
#
_symmetry.space_group_name_H-M   'P 1'
#
loop_
_entity.id
_entity.type
_entity.pdbx_description
1 polymer ?
#
loop_
_entity_poly.entity_id
_entity_poly.type
_entity_poly.pdbx_seq_one_letter_code
_entity_poly.pdbx_strand_id
1 'polypeptide(L)'
;LISDEIIKTLVLILTIPIHGLTAITGVITNLLSMVILSRLGLKSSVSVGGFALSLTDFIVTSVHVAILFCYILNYAYPESEVDMLVLRIFALGNVRYASFYISMWITTVISVERCFCVVFPFKVKQFFTLSRYVFAIVVIYCVYISLILPVYILVKTDWIDLMSIENNTKSVKRRILTVVFSEETHNLEHILNTIGGVALSVTSQTVLIVCTVGLTYTLNQSSEIRR
;
A
#
# COMPACT_ATOMS: atom_id res chain seq x y z
N LEU A 1 9.61 -29.87 -21.55
CA LEU A 1 8.64 -28.81 -21.21
C LEU A 1 8.28 -28.96 -19.74
N ILE A 2 8.43 -27.91 -18.93
CA ILE A 2 7.94 -27.90 -17.55
C ILE A 2 6.43 -27.67 -17.62
N SER A 3 5.63 -28.48 -16.92
CA SER A 3 4.17 -28.32 -16.84
C SER A 3 3.82 -27.02 -16.09
N ASP A 4 2.80 -26.29 -16.55
CA ASP A 4 2.33 -25.04 -15.95
C ASP A 4 1.96 -25.19 -14.46
N GLU A 5 1.55 -26.39 -14.04
CA GLU A 5 1.28 -26.70 -12.64
C GLU A 5 2.53 -26.70 -11.77
N ILE A 6 3.65 -27.18 -12.30
CA ILE A 6 4.93 -27.19 -11.58
C ILE A 6 5.40 -25.75 -11.38
N ILE A 7 5.27 -24.90 -12.41
CA ILE A 7 5.64 -23.48 -12.32
C ILE A 7 4.78 -22.76 -11.28
N LYS A 8 3.46 -22.95 -11.29
CA LYS A 8 2.55 -22.36 -10.29
C LYS A 8 2.91 -22.79 -8.88
N THR A 9 3.19 -24.08 -8.67
CA THR A 9 3.56 -24.63 -7.37
C THR A 9 4.90 -24.08 -6.88
N LEU A 10 5.89 -23.95 -7.77
CA LEU A 10 7.21 -23.40 -7.45
C LEU A 10 7.13 -21.90 -7.07
N VAL A 11 6.38 -21.12 -7.84
CA VAL A 11 6.11 -19.70 -7.53
C VAL A 11 5.42 -19.61 -6.17
N LEU A 12 4.44 -20.46 -5.90
CA LEU A 12 3.72 -20.46 -4.63
C LEU A 12 4.63 -20.74 -3.42
N ILE A 13 5.46 -21.78 -3.52
CA ILE A 13 6.39 -22.18 -2.44
C ILE A 13 7.45 -21.11 -2.18
N LEU A 14 7.89 -20.37 -3.19
CA LEU A 14 8.91 -19.33 -3.03
C LEU A 14 8.30 -17.98 -2.61
N THR A 15 7.15 -17.61 -3.14
CA THR A 15 6.54 -16.30 -2.94
C THR A 15 5.87 -16.20 -1.57
N ILE A 16 5.11 -17.21 -1.12
CA ILE A 16 4.39 -17.10 0.17
C ILE A 16 5.34 -16.86 1.35
N PRO A 17 6.44 -17.62 1.53
CA PRO A 17 7.31 -17.43 2.70
C PRO A 17 7.99 -16.06 2.70
N ILE A 18 8.43 -15.58 1.53
CA ILE A 18 9.09 -14.27 1.41
C ILE A 18 8.11 -13.15 1.75
N HIS A 19 6.90 -13.20 1.19
CA HIS A 19 5.85 -12.22 1.50
C HIS A 19 5.39 -12.31 2.96
N GLY A 20 5.29 -13.51 3.53
CA GLY A 20 4.94 -13.71 4.93
C GLY A 20 5.98 -13.14 5.88
N LEU A 21 7.26 -13.44 5.65
CA LEU A 21 8.37 -12.93 6.45
C LEU A 21 8.45 -11.41 6.37
N THR A 22 8.40 -10.83 5.17
CA THR A 22 8.45 -9.38 4.99
C THR A 22 7.26 -8.67 5.64
N ALA A 23 6.04 -9.23 5.54
CA ALA A 23 4.86 -8.68 6.19
C ALA A 23 4.96 -8.72 7.72
N ILE A 24 5.37 -9.86 8.30
CA ILE A 24 5.50 -10.02 9.76
C ILE A 24 6.59 -9.09 10.29
N THR A 25 7.76 -9.06 9.64
CA THR A 25 8.83 -8.13 10.01
C THR A 25 8.33 -6.69 9.95
N GLY A 26 7.63 -6.32 8.88
CA GLY A 26 7.07 -4.98 8.72
C GLY A 26 6.06 -4.60 9.79
N VAL A 27 5.19 -5.54 10.23
CA VAL A 27 4.26 -5.30 11.35
C VAL A 27 5.03 -5.00 12.63
N ILE A 28 6.01 -5.84 12.97
CA ILE A 28 6.78 -5.71 14.21
C ILE A 28 7.59 -4.42 14.22
N THR A 29 8.36 -4.16 13.16
CA THR A 29 9.27 -3.00 13.12
C THR A 29 8.51 -1.69 13.12
N ASN A 30 7.41 -1.59 12.37
CA ASN A 30 6.61 -0.36 12.34
C ASN A 30 5.85 -0.11 13.64
N LEU A 31 5.37 -1.18 14.31
CA LEU A 31 4.78 -1.05 15.64
C LEU A 31 5.80 -0.51 16.65
N LEU A 32 7.01 -1.06 16.66
CA LEU A 32 8.09 -0.57 17.53
C LEU A 32 8.43 0.89 17.24
N SER A 33 8.55 1.26 15.96
CA SER A 33 8.80 2.65 15.54
C SER A 33 7.70 3.60 16.03
N MET A 34 6.43 3.22 15.91
CA MET A 34 5.32 4.03 16.45
C MET A 34 5.41 4.20 17.98
N VAL A 35 5.72 3.13 18.71
CA VAL A 35 5.88 3.18 20.18
C VAL A 35 7.06 4.09 20.55
N ILE A 36 8.21 3.96 19.89
CA ILE A 36 9.39 4.77 20.18
C ILE A 36 9.12 6.24 19.86
N LEU A 37 8.56 6.56 18.69
CA LEU A 37 8.31 7.93 18.26
C LEU A 37 7.23 8.62 19.10
N SER A 38 6.19 7.89 19.53
CA SER A 38 5.19 8.42 20.46
C SER A 38 5.78 8.71 21.84
N ARG A 39 6.69 7.86 22.34
CA ARG A 39 7.41 8.10 23.60
C ARG A 39 8.36 9.31 23.53
N LEU A 40 8.89 9.62 22.35
CA LEU A 40 9.72 10.82 22.10
C LEU A 40 8.89 12.12 21.98
N GLY A 41 7.55 12.02 21.96
CA GLY A 41 6.64 13.14 22.15
C GLY A 41 6.24 13.92 20.89
N LEU A 42 6.55 13.43 19.68
CA LEU A 42 6.06 13.96 18.39
C LEU A 42 6.13 15.49 18.22
N LYS A 43 7.20 16.12 18.73
CA LYS A 43 7.33 17.60 18.78
C LYS A 43 7.95 18.22 17.52
N SER A 44 8.39 17.41 16.57
CA SER A 44 9.06 17.86 15.35
C SER A 44 8.44 17.23 14.12
N SER A 45 8.50 17.92 12.98
CA SER A 45 8.10 17.40 11.67
C SER A 45 8.76 16.06 11.36
N VAL A 46 10.04 15.90 11.70
CA VAL A 46 10.79 14.64 11.62
C VAL A 46 10.12 13.50 12.39
N SER A 47 9.77 13.73 13.66
CA SER A 47 9.16 12.68 14.51
C SER A 47 7.73 12.37 14.09
N VAL A 48 6.96 13.39 13.68
CA VAL A 48 5.62 13.24 13.13
C VAL A 48 5.63 12.48 11.80
N GLY A 49 6.54 12.83 10.88
CA GLY A 49 6.69 12.18 9.59
C GLY A 49 7.06 10.71 9.75
N GLY A 50 8.04 10.42 10.60
CA GLY A 50 8.39 9.04 10.95
C GLY A 50 7.21 8.26 11.54
N PHE A 51 6.42 8.88 12.41
CA PHE A 51 5.28 8.23 13.03
C PHE A 51 4.17 7.94 12.01
N ALA A 52 3.84 8.92 11.16
CA ALA A 52 2.83 8.75 10.12
C ALA A 52 3.25 7.70 9.07
N LEU A 53 4.55 7.67 8.72
CA LEU A 53 5.09 6.65 7.83
C LEU A 53 4.97 5.26 8.47
N SER A 54 5.43 5.08 9.70
CA SER A 54 5.32 3.81 10.41
C SER A 54 3.87 3.37 10.65
N LEU A 55 2.95 4.30 10.92
CA LEU A 55 1.52 4.00 11.01
C LEU A 55 0.99 3.45 9.68
N THR A 56 1.34 4.10 8.57
CA THR A 56 0.89 3.67 7.25
C THR A 56 1.48 2.32 6.86
N ASP A 57 2.78 2.13 7.06
CA ASP A 57 3.45 0.89 6.73
C ASP A 57 2.96 -0.27 7.61
N PHE A 58 2.65 -0.02 8.88
CA PHE A 58 1.99 -0.99 9.76
C PHE A 58 0.62 -1.43 9.19
N ILE A 59 -0.18 -0.50 8.69
CA ILE A 59 -1.47 -0.82 8.04
C ILE A 59 -1.22 -1.66 6.78
N VAL A 60 -0.30 -1.25 5.91
CA VAL A 60 0.05 -1.98 4.67
C VAL A 60 0.45 -3.42 5.01
N THR A 61 1.35 -3.61 5.97
CA THR A 61 1.87 -4.93 6.31
C THR A 61 0.84 -5.79 7.04
N SER A 62 0.01 -5.20 7.90
CA SER A 62 -1.09 -5.91 8.59
C SER A 62 -2.15 -6.39 7.60
N VAL A 63 -2.56 -5.53 6.67
CA VAL A 63 -3.48 -5.90 5.57
C VAL A 63 -2.84 -6.95 4.67
N HIS A 64 -1.52 -6.90 4.44
CA HIS A 64 -0.83 -7.91 3.66
C HIS A 64 -0.82 -9.29 4.35
N VAL A 65 -0.66 -9.34 5.68
CA VAL A 65 -0.84 -10.59 6.45
C VAL A 65 -2.25 -11.13 6.29
N ALA A 66 -3.29 -10.27 6.37
CA ALA A 66 -4.67 -10.69 6.15
C ALA A 66 -4.90 -11.25 4.75
N ILE A 67 -4.30 -10.63 3.71
CA ILE A 67 -4.33 -11.12 2.32
C ILE A 67 -3.71 -12.52 2.20
N LEU A 68 -2.57 -12.76 2.86
CA LEU A 68 -1.92 -14.08 2.86
C LEU A 68 -2.79 -15.11 3.58
N PHE A 69 -3.44 -14.73 4.67
CA PHE A 69 -4.38 -15.61 5.37
C PHE A 69 -5.58 -15.98 4.49
N CYS A 70 -6.22 -15.01 3.82
CA CYS A 70 -7.28 -15.28 2.85
C CYS A 70 -6.82 -16.20 1.72
N TYR A 71 -5.57 -16.05 1.27
CA TYR A 71 -5.01 -16.92 0.24
C TYR A 71 -4.85 -18.37 0.70
N ILE A 72 -4.33 -18.58 1.92
CA ILE A 72 -4.20 -19.91 2.51
C ILE A 72 -5.59 -20.54 2.70
N LEU A 73 -6.56 -19.77 3.21
CA LEU A 73 -7.94 -20.25 3.39
C LEU A 73 -8.59 -20.65 2.07
N ASN A 74 -8.37 -19.90 0.99
CA ASN A 74 -8.88 -20.25 -0.32
C ASN A 74 -8.35 -21.60 -0.82
N TYR A 75 -7.11 -21.94 -0.49
CA TYR A 75 -6.51 -23.23 -0.86
C TYR A 75 -6.95 -24.37 0.08
N ALA A 76 -7.06 -24.10 1.38
CA ALA A 76 -7.46 -25.09 2.38
C ALA A 76 -8.97 -25.42 2.32
N TYR A 77 -9.80 -24.46 1.92
CA TYR A 77 -11.26 -24.58 1.86
C TYR A 77 -11.81 -24.12 0.50
N PRO A 78 -11.51 -24.83 -0.60
CA PRO A 78 -12.03 -24.49 -1.93
C PRO A 78 -13.56 -24.58 -2.00
N GLU A 79 -14.17 -25.32 -1.08
CA GLU A 79 -15.63 -25.49 -0.96
C GLU A 79 -16.36 -24.41 -0.15
N SER A 80 -15.71 -23.32 0.24
CA SER A 80 -16.34 -22.21 0.97
C SER A 80 -17.38 -21.44 0.14
N GLU A 81 -18.56 -21.17 0.70
CA GLU A 81 -19.62 -20.36 0.05
C GLU A 81 -19.23 -18.88 -0.15
N VAL A 82 -18.18 -18.42 0.53
CA VAL A 82 -17.63 -17.07 0.41
C VAL A 82 -16.41 -17.09 -0.49
N ASP A 83 -16.42 -16.27 -1.53
CA ASP A 83 -15.27 -16.08 -2.40
C ASP A 83 -14.13 -15.35 -1.65
N MET A 84 -13.19 -16.12 -1.10
CA MET A 84 -12.00 -15.59 -0.42
C MET A 84 -11.12 -14.77 -1.37
N LEU A 85 -11.20 -15.00 -2.68
CA LEU A 85 -10.48 -14.21 -3.67
C LEU A 85 -11.07 -12.80 -3.78
N VAL A 86 -12.37 -12.64 -3.66
CA VAL A 86 -13.04 -11.33 -3.60
C VAL A 86 -12.63 -10.57 -2.34
N LEU A 87 -12.70 -11.20 -1.17
CA LEU A 87 -12.29 -10.57 0.08
C LEU A 87 -10.81 -10.11 0.00
N ARG A 88 -9.96 -10.96 -0.57
CA ARG A 88 -8.52 -10.69 -0.75
C ARG A 88 -8.24 -9.55 -1.72
N ILE A 89 -8.78 -9.62 -2.94
CA ILE A 89 -8.44 -8.68 -4.02
C ILE A 89 -9.20 -7.37 -3.83
N PHE A 90 -10.50 -7.46 -3.57
CA PHE A 90 -11.37 -6.31 -3.58
C PHE A 90 -11.38 -5.57 -2.24
N ALA A 91 -11.66 -6.26 -1.14
CA ALA A 91 -11.74 -5.59 0.16
C ALA A 91 -10.35 -5.19 0.67
N LEU A 92 -9.44 -6.16 0.79
CA LEU A 92 -8.13 -5.95 1.37
C LEU A 92 -7.11 -5.37 0.37
N GLY A 93 -7.18 -5.78 -0.90
CA GLY A 93 -6.26 -5.30 -1.93
C GLY A 93 -6.35 -3.80 -2.14
N ASN A 94 -7.56 -3.26 -2.27
CA ASN A 94 -7.76 -1.81 -2.41
C ASN A 94 -7.21 -1.04 -1.20
N VAL A 95 -7.52 -1.45 0.04
CA VAL A 95 -6.94 -0.80 1.25
C VAL A 95 -5.41 -0.84 1.22
N ARG A 96 -4.81 -1.98 0.84
CA ARG A 96 -3.37 -2.12 0.74
C ARG A 96 -2.77 -1.16 -0.29
N TYR A 97 -3.37 -1.06 -1.48
CA TYR A 97 -2.91 -0.15 -2.53
C TYR A 97 -3.00 1.32 -2.09
N ALA A 98 -4.14 1.75 -1.56
CA ALA A 98 -4.29 3.12 -1.06
C ALA A 98 -3.26 3.45 0.04
N SER A 99 -3.09 2.55 1.00
CA SER A 99 -2.11 2.73 2.09
C SER A 99 -0.67 2.77 1.56
N PHE A 100 -0.34 1.94 0.55
CA PHE A 100 0.96 1.97 -0.10
C PHE A 100 1.25 3.32 -0.77
N TYR A 101 0.28 3.88 -1.49
CA TYR A 101 0.44 5.20 -2.11
C TYR A 101 0.55 6.33 -1.07
N ILE A 102 -0.19 6.25 0.03
CA ILE A 102 -0.06 7.19 1.15
C ILE A 102 1.37 7.14 1.71
N SER A 103 1.91 5.95 1.97
CA SER A 103 3.28 5.76 2.48
C SER A 103 4.33 6.38 1.54
N MET A 104 4.16 6.17 0.23
CA MET A 104 5.02 6.73 -0.80
C MET A 104 5.00 8.28 -0.80
N TRP A 105 3.82 8.91 -0.68
CA TRP A 105 3.72 10.37 -0.59
C TRP A 105 4.23 10.95 0.73
N ILE A 106 4.02 10.26 1.86
CA ILE A 106 4.62 10.64 3.15
C ILE A 106 6.15 10.61 3.02
N THR A 107 6.71 9.55 2.42
CA THR A 107 8.15 9.44 2.15
C THR A 107 8.65 10.58 1.27
N THR A 108 7.86 10.98 0.27
CA THR A 108 8.16 12.13 -0.59
C THR A 108 8.23 13.43 0.21
N VAL A 109 7.23 13.69 1.06
CA VAL A 109 7.19 14.89 1.92
C VAL A 109 8.38 14.91 2.89
N ILE A 110 8.73 13.78 3.49
CA ILE A 110 9.93 13.65 4.34
C ILE A 110 11.18 14.00 3.54
N SER A 111 11.37 13.42 2.36
CA SER A 111 12.56 13.66 1.52
C SER A 111 12.68 15.11 1.06
N VAL A 112 11.55 15.74 0.70
CA VAL A 112 11.52 17.17 0.35
C VAL A 112 11.93 18.01 1.56
N GLU A 113 11.36 17.76 2.74
CA GLU A 113 11.72 18.47 3.96
C GLU A 113 13.23 18.34 4.25
N ARG A 114 13.78 17.13 4.16
CA ARG A 114 15.22 16.86 4.38
C ARG A 114 16.10 17.57 3.36
N CYS A 115 15.72 17.54 2.09
CA CYS A 115 16.43 18.25 1.03
C CYS A 115 16.46 19.75 1.31
N PHE A 116 15.30 20.36 1.61
CA PHE A 116 15.23 21.79 1.91
C PHE A 116 15.98 22.19 3.20
N CYS A 117 16.02 21.33 4.21
CA CYS A 117 16.81 21.55 5.43
C CYS A 117 18.30 21.76 5.12
N VAL A 118 18.82 21.06 4.10
CA VAL A 118 20.24 21.10 3.73
C VAL A 118 20.53 22.15 2.66
N VAL A 119 19.70 22.23 1.62
CA VAL A 119 19.90 23.17 0.50
C VAL A 119 19.57 24.61 0.91
N PHE A 120 18.54 24.81 1.74
CA PHE A 120 18.05 26.15 2.12
C PHE A 120 17.84 26.28 3.64
N PRO A 121 18.90 26.20 4.47
CA PRO A 121 18.81 26.11 5.93
C PRO A 121 18.08 27.31 6.56
N PHE A 122 18.22 28.52 6.00
CA PHE A 122 17.58 29.74 6.51
C PHE A 122 16.09 29.87 6.17
N LYS A 123 15.59 29.09 5.19
CA LYS A 123 14.20 29.16 4.73
C LYS A 123 13.34 28.02 5.26
N VAL A 124 13.95 26.91 5.71
CA VAL A 124 13.19 25.70 6.05
C VAL A 124 12.20 25.91 7.20
N LYS A 125 12.56 26.68 8.24
CA LYS A 125 11.67 26.99 9.37
C LYS A 125 10.48 27.88 8.98
N GLN A 126 10.57 28.59 7.86
CA GLN A 126 9.50 29.46 7.35
C GLN A 126 8.51 28.69 6.46
N PHE A 127 9.00 27.69 5.73
CA PHE A 127 8.17 26.86 4.84
C PHE A 127 7.57 25.65 5.58
N PHE A 128 8.37 24.91 6.34
CA PHE A 128 8.00 23.66 7.01
C PHE A 128 7.75 23.86 8.52
N THR A 129 6.69 24.60 8.84
CA THR A 129 6.16 24.61 10.21
C THR A 129 5.46 23.29 10.52
N LEU A 130 5.51 22.81 11.77
CA LEU A 130 4.87 21.56 12.20
C LEU A 130 3.39 21.47 11.78
N SER A 131 2.61 22.53 11.93
CA SER A 131 1.18 22.55 11.57
C SER A 131 0.94 22.33 10.08
N ARG A 132 1.73 22.96 9.21
CA ARG A 132 1.65 22.76 7.75
C ARG A 132 2.06 21.35 7.35
N TYR A 133 3.05 20.79 8.04
CA TYR A 133 3.52 19.44 7.80
C TYR A 133 2.45 18.40 8.17
N VAL A 134 1.84 18.53 9.35
CA VAL A 134 0.70 17.69 9.76
C VAL A 134 -0.46 17.84 8.78
N PHE A 135 -0.79 19.07 8.38
CA PHE A 135 -1.84 19.33 7.40
C PHE A 135 -1.57 18.62 6.08
N ALA A 136 -0.34 18.67 5.55
CA ALA A 136 0.04 17.97 4.32
C ALA A 136 -0.17 16.44 4.44
N ILE A 137 0.22 15.84 5.57
CA ILE A 137 -0.01 14.41 5.82
C ILE A 137 -1.51 14.09 5.84
N VAL A 138 -2.32 14.88 6.56
CA VAL A 138 -3.76 14.69 6.62
C VAL A 138 -4.40 14.80 5.23
N VAL A 139 -3.98 15.77 4.42
CA VAL A 139 -4.44 15.92 3.04
C VAL A 139 -4.11 14.68 2.21
N ILE A 140 -2.90 14.12 2.34
CA ILE A 140 -2.53 12.87 1.64
C ILE A 140 -3.49 11.74 2.00
N TYR A 141 -3.79 11.53 3.30
CA TYR A 141 -4.78 10.53 3.72
C TYR A 141 -6.16 10.81 3.11
N CYS A 142 -6.65 12.05 3.22
CA CYS A 142 -7.96 12.43 2.69
C CYS A 142 -8.08 12.19 1.19
N VAL A 143 -7.06 12.54 0.40
CA VAL A 143 -7.05 12.33 -1.06
C VAL A 143 -7.18 10.85 -1.39
N TYR A 144 -6.33 9.99 -0.82
CA TYR A 144 -6.35 8.56 -1.14
C TYR A 144 -7.57 7.82 -0.58
N ILE A 145 -8.09 8.22 0.57
CA ILE A 145 -9.36 7.70 1.10
C ILE A 145 -10.54 8.14 0.23
N SER A 146 -10.52 9.36 -0.31
CA SER A 146 -11.57 9.83 -1.23
C SER A 146 -11.52 9.12 -2.58
N LEU A 147 -10.33 8.74 -3.05
CA LEU A 147 -10.15 7.98 -4.30
C LEU A 147 -10.64 6.54 -4.19
N ILE A 148 -10.48 5.90 -3.02
CA ILE A 148 -10.91 4.51 -2.82
C ILE A 148 -12.40 4.38 -2.46
N LEU A 149 -13.00 5.42 -1.87
CA LEU A 149 -14.39 5.36 -1.40
C LEU A 149 -15.41 5.01 -2.51
N PRO A 150 -15.35 5.56 -3.74
CA PRO A 150 -16.25 5.19 -4.83
C PRO A 150 -16.21 3.70 -5.18
N VAL A 151 -15.05 3.05 -5.02
CA VAL A 151 -14.88 1.61 -5.29
C VAL A 151 -15.79 0.82 -4.35
N TYR A 152 -15.80 1.15 -3.06
CA TYR A 152 -16.65 0.47 -2.08
C TYR A 152 -18.15 0.79 -2.22
N ILE A 153 -18.51 1.94 -2.78
CA ILE A 153 -19.91 2.34 -2.97
C ILE A 153 -20.51 1.67 -4.21
N LEU A 154 -19.74 1.59 -5.30
CA LEU A 154 -20.25 1.11 -6.59
C LEU A 154 -20.19 -0.41 -6.74
N VAL A 155 -19.31 -1.08 -6.00
CA VAL A 155 -19.22 -2.54 -6.09
C VAL A 155 -20.40 -3.21 -5.43
N LYS A 156 -21.03 -4.10 -6.21
CA LYS A 156 -22.15 -4.94 -5.79
C LYS A 156 -21.65 -6.36 -5.60
N THR A 157 -22.00 -6.95 -4.46
CA THR A 157 -21.85 -8.37 -4.21
C THR A 157 -23.15 -9.07 -4.55
N ASP A 158 -23.08 -10.14 -5.34
CA ASP A 158 -24.24 -10.94 -5.69
C ASP A 158 -23.93 -12.44 -5.56
N TRP A 159 -24.99 -13.23 -5.39
CA TRP A 159 -24.89 -14.68 -5.34
C TRP A 159 -24.94 -15.24 -6.75
N ILE A 160 -23.83 -15.83 -7.20
CA ILE A 160 -23.74 -16.45 -8.53
C ILE A 160 -23.80 -17.97 -8.38
N ASP A 161 -24.64 -18.62 -9.20
CA ASP A 161 -24.71 -20.07 -9.31
C ASP A 161 -23.56 -20.56 -10.20
N LEU A 162 -22.51 -21.11 -9.60
CA LEU A 162 -21.44 -21.82 -10.30
C LEU A 162 -21.88 -23.26 -10.58
N MET A 163 -21.85 -23.64 -11.87
CA MET A 163 -22.03 -25.02 -12.29
C MET A 163 -20.65 -25.69 -12.35
N SER A 164 -20.32 -26.45 -11.31
CA SER A 164 -19.13 -27.32 -11.35
C SER A 164 -19.51 -28.65 -12.00
N ILE A 165 -18.79 -29.03 -13.06
CA ILE A 165 -18.92 -30.34 -13.69
C ILE A 165 -18.00 -31.29 -12.92
N GLU A 166 -18.56 -31.99 -11.94
CA GLU A 166 -17.83 -33.04 -11.23
C GLU A 166 -18.05 -34.36 -11.99
N ASN A 167 -16.98 -34.87 -12.61
CA ASN A 167 -16.89 -36.18 -13.26
C ASN A 167 -18.08 -36.55 -14.17
N ASN A 168 -18.23 -35.90 -15.32
CA ASN A 168 -19.11 -36.25 -16.47
C ASN A 168 -20.59 -36.64 -16.18
N THR A 169 -21.07 -36.59 -14.94
CA THR A 169 -22.40 -37.12 -14.56
C THR A 169 -23.06 -36.39 -13.40
N LYS A 170 -22.35 -35.56 -12.61
CA LYS A 170 -22.98 -34.76 -11.54
C LYS A 170 -22.65 -33.28 -11.68
N SER A 171 -23.64 -32.51 -12.10
CA SER A 171 -23.60 -31.04 -12.04
C SER A 171 -24.01 -30.63 -10.63
N VAL A 172 -23.05 -30.19 -9.81
CA VAL A 172 -23.35 -29.58 -8.52
C VAL A 172 -23.59 -28.09 -8.75
N LYS A 173 -24.80 -27.61 -8.42
CA LYS A 173 -25.10 -26.19 -8.38
C LYS A 173 -24.60 -25.64 -7.05
N ARG A 174 -23.62 -24.73 -7.08
CA ARG A 174 -23.11 -24.09 -5.88
C ARG A 174 -23.30 -22.58 -5.97
N ARG A 175 -23.81 -21.98 -4.90
CA ARG A 175 -23.92 -20.53 -4.78
C ARG A 175 -22.65 -20.00 -4.13
N ILE A 176 -21.99 -19.07 -4.81
CA ILE A 176 -20.83 -18.37 -4.26
C ILE A 176 -21.16 -16.88 -4.23
N LEU A 177 -20.93 -16.26 -3.09
CA LEU A 177 -21.01 -14.80 -2.96
C LEU A 177 -19.75 -14.20 -3.57
N THR A 178 -19.90 -13.49 -4.69
CA THR A 178 -18.77 -12.86 -5.40
C THR A 178 -19.13 -11.42 -5.81
N VAL A 179 -18.12 -10.68 -6.28
CA VAL A 179 -18.30 -9.31 -6.78
C VAL A 179 -18.72 -9.35 -8.23
N VAL A 180 -19.82 -8.66 -8.54
CA VAL A 180 -20.28 -8.50 -9.93
C VAL A 180 -19.59 -7.28 -10.52
N PHE A 181 -18.68 -7.54 -11.45
CA PHE A 181 -18.03 -6.49 -12.22
C PHE A 181 -19.01 -5.95 -13.27
N SER A 182 -19.43 -4.70 -13.09
CA SER A 182 -20.15 -3.92 -14.09
C SER A 182 -19.17 -3.11 -14.95
N GLU A 183 -19.61 -2.66 -16.13
CA GLU A 183 -18.80 -1.75 -16.96
C GLU A 183 -18.41 -0.47 -16.20
N GLU A 184 -19.28 0.03 -15.34
CA GLU A 184 -19.00 1.20 -14.48
C GLU A 184 -17.85 0.93 -13.51
N THR A 185 -17.82 -0.23 -12.87
CA THR A 185 -16.74 -0.61 -11.94
C THR A 185 -15.41 -0.78 -12.66
N HIS A 186 -15.42 -1.33 -13.88
CA HIS A 186 -14.20 -1.49 -14.67
C HIS A 186 -13.62 -0.14 -15.11
N ASN A 187 -14.48 0.77 -15.58
CA ASN A 187 -14.06 2.12 -15.95
C ASN A 187 -13.51 2.89 -14.74
N LEU A 188 -14.16 2.77 -13.58
CA LEU A 188 -13.67 3.39 -12.34
C LEU A 188 -12.29 2.85 -11.94
N GLU A 189 -12.11 1.52 -11.90
CA GLU A 189 -10.82 0.91 -11.58
C GLU A 189 -9.72 1.36 -12.54
N HIS A 190 -10.01 1.44 -13.85
CA HIS A 190 -9.07 1.92 -14.84
C HIS A 190 -8.65 3.38 -14.60
N ILE A 191 -9.62 4.27 -14.31
CA ILE A 191 -9.36 5.67 -14.00
C ILE A 191 -8.51 5.80 -12.72
N LEU A 192 -8.86 5.08 -11.67
CA LEU A 192 -8.14 5.12 -10.39
C LEU A 192 -6.71 4.58 -10.52
N ASN A 193 -6.52 3.49 -11.27
CA ASN A 193 -5.20 2.93 -11.52
C ASN A 193 -4.34 3.88 -12.37
N THR A 194 -4.94 4.56 -13.36
CA THR A 194 -4.21 5.50 -14.21
C THR A 194 -3.80 6.75 -13.43
N ILE A 195 -4.73 7.39 -12.72
CA ILE A 195 -4.47 8.62 -11.98
C ILE A 195 -3.65 8.34 -10.71
N GLY A 196 -4.19 7.50 -9.84
CA GLY A 196 -3.60 7.20 -8.54
C GLY A 196 -2.37 6.30 -8.66
N GLY A 197 -2.48 5.25 -9.47
CA GLY A 197 -1.44 4.24 -9.59
C GLY A 197 -0.25 4.67 -10.45
N VAL A 198 -0.48 5.28 -11.61
CA VAL A 198 0.60 5.65 -12.53
C VAL A 198 1.00 7.11 -12.35
N ALA A 199 0.09 8.06 -12.58
CA ALA A 199 0.46 9.48 -12.65
C ALA A 199 1.02 10.03 -11.31
N LEU A 200 0.31 9.79 -10.20
CA LEU A 200 0.77 10.26 -8.88
C LEU A 200 2.03 9.52 -8.41
N SER A 201 2.17 8.22 -8.69
CA SER A 201 3.36 7.46 -8.34
C SER A 201 4.60 7.90 -9.10
N VAL A 202 4.49 8.08 -10.42
CA VAL A 202 5.61 8.58 -11.24
C VAL A 202 6.03 9.97 -10.77
N THR A 203 5.06 10.83 -10.44
CA THR A 203 5.34 12.17 -9.89
C THR A 203 6.12 12.09 -8.58
N SER A 204 5.63 11.29 -7.62
CA SER A 204 6.27 11.09 -6.32
C SER A 204 7.71 10.55 -6.47
N GLN A 205 7.91 9.52 -7.29
CA GLN A 205 9.24 8.95 -7.52
C GLN A 205 10.20 9.94 -8.17
N THR A 206 9.70 10.75 -9.12
CA THR A 206 10.52 11.81 -9.75
C THR A 206 10.96 12.83 -8.71
N VAL A 207 10.05 13.30 -7.84
CA VAL A 207 10.38 14.24 -6.76
C VAL A 207 11.39 13.64 -5.78
N LEU A 208 11.22 12.36 -5.41
CA LEU A 208 12.14 11.64 -4.53
C LEU A 208 13.55 11.57 -5.10
N ILE A 209 13.69 11.23 -6.39
CA ILE A 209 14.99 11.17 -7.07
C ILE A 209 15.66 12.55 -7.06
N VAL A 210 14.93 13.60 -7.44
CA VAL A 210 15.45 14.97 -7.46
C VAL A 210 15.90 15.41 -6.06
N CYS A 211 15.10 15.14 -5.02
CA CYS A 211 15.45 15.48 -3.64
C CYS A 211 16.69 14.73 -3.16
N THR A 212 16.80 13.44 -3.50
CA THR A 212 17.93 12.60 -3.09
C THR A 212 19.23 13.06 -3.75
N VAL A 213 19.19 13.35 -5.05
CA VAL A 213 20.34 13.90 -5.79
C VAL A 213 20.77 15.25 -5.23
N GLY A 214 19.82 16.18 -5.03
CA GLY A 214 20.09 17.51 -4.47
C GLY A 214 20.68 17.47 -3.07
N LEU A 215 20.13 16.61 -2.21
CA LEU A 215 20.64 16.36 -0.86
C LEU A 215 22.09 15.84 -0.90
N THR A 216 22.34 14.81 -1.71
CA THR A 216 23.66 14.17 -1.82
C THR A 216 24.72 15.14 -2.33
N TYR A 217 24.39 15.90 -3.37
CA TYR A 217 25.28 16.91 -3.94
C TYR A 217 25.67 17.98 -2.91
N THR A 218 24.69 18.54 -2.21
CA THR A 218 24.91 19.62 -1.23
C THR A 218 25.69 19.14 -0.02
N LEU A 219 25.44 17.91 0.44
CA LEU A 219 26.20 17.29 1.53
C LEU A 219 27.67 17.08 1.15
N ASN A 220 27.94 16.59 -0.07
CA ASN A 220 29.32 16.41 -0.55
C ASN A 220 30.06 17.74 -0.63
N GLN A 221 29.46 18.76 -1.24
CA GLN A 221 30.07 20.10 -1.33
C GLN A 221 30.35 20.69 0.06
N SER A 222 29.41 20.56 0.98
CA SER A 222 29.58 21.05 2.37
C SER A 222 30.68 20.29 3.12
N SER A 223 30.89 19.01 2.79
CA SER A 223 31.96 18.19 3.39
C SER A 223 33.35 18.57 2.89
N GLU A 224 33.46 18.94 1.61
CA GLU A 224 34.73 19.43 1.02
C GLU A 224 35.13 20.79 1.58
N ILE A 225 34.17 21.71 1.75
CA ILE A 225 34.44 23.04 2.33
C ILE A 225 34.88 22.96 3.80
N ARG A 226 34.47 21.92 4.53
CA ARG A 226 34.85 21.71 5.94
C ARG A 226 36.20 21.03 6.13
N ARG A 227 36.81 20.51 5.07
CA ARG A 227 38.10 19.81 5.13
C ARG A 227 39.25 20.79 4.95
#